data_AF-A0AAE0VZH8-F1
#
_entry.id   AF-A0AAE0VZH8-F1
#
_cell.length_a   1.000
_cell.length_b   1.000
_cell.length_c   1.000
_cell.angle_alpha   90.00
_cell.angle_beta   90.00
_cell.angle_gamma   90.00
#
_symmetry.space_group_name_H-M   'P 1'
#
loop_
_entity.id
_entity.type
_entity.pdbx_description
1 polymer ?
#
loop_
_entity_poly.entity_id
_entity_poly.type
_entity_poly.pdbx_seq_one_letter_code
_entity_poly.pdbx_strand_id
1 'polypeptide(L)'
;MNCFARNLLGSQNIGTVIRRCFPLNNVQKCIRFSQTEFLSNFEQRGSKIRHYHQSTWSKLMVPCLLGNPNTRQQSTAIDTALDTSLWDRVKKGFGFKKGYGKSNLSVSAFNMHTCCTEIPNYDEIFRELKMPDSLNSYFLLVELHVWLCMVRLQDEGDDGYYVRNALVENMWCDIVRRSKELAKDNHIRIPKSDFVYMNQHFYTSLISYDEGLLQSDKVLANNLWDILFEKRDIDPKSLELMVQYVRKQLKHLDSQDSSLLLSKGMVHFLPLHSESLDPERINPILFKLHLGHFRK
;
A
#
# COMPACT_ATOMS: atom_id res chain seq x y z
N MET A 1 13.18 -20.27 -18.95
CA MET A 1 12.35 -21.50 -19.06
C MET A 1 10.92 -21.12 -18.71
N ASN A 2 9.95 -21.55 -19.50
CA ASN A 2 8.61 -20.95 -19.49
C ASN A 2 7.66 -21.75 -18.60
N CYS A 3 7.01 -21.11 -17.63
CA CYS A 3 6.00 -21.77 -16.79
C CYS A 3 4.87 -20.85 -16.27
N PHE A 4 4.53 -19.78 -17.03
CA PHE A 4 3.37 -18.91 -16.74
C PHE A 4 2.48 -18.71 -17.98
N ALA A 5 2.05 -19.83 -18.57
CA ALA A 5 1.16 -19.85 -19.73
C ALA A 5 0.22 -21.07 -19.69
N ARG A 6 -0.73 -21.09 -18.72
CA ARG A 6 -1.82 -22.07 -18.69
C ARG A 6 -3.15 -21.42 -18.30
N ASN A 7 -3.94 -21.10 -19.33
CA ASN A 7 -5.40 -21.15 -19.41
C ASN A 7 -6.19 -21.00 -18.09
N LEU A 8 -6.69 -19.78 -17.85
CA LEU A 8 -7.98 -19.58 -17.17
C LEU A 8 -9.03 -19.21 -18.23
N LEU A 9 -9.53 -20.23 -18.94
CA LEU A 9 -10.70 -20.10 -19.82
C LEU A 9 -11.96 -20.43 -19.02
N GLY A 10 -12.76 -19.40 -18.72
CA GLY A 10 -14.01 -19.51 -17.97
C GLY A 10 -14.75 -18.18 -18.01
N SER A 11 -15.66 -18.02 -18.95
CA SER A 11 -16.28 -16.72 -19.30
C SER A 11 -17.28 -16.22 -18.25
N GLN A 12 -16.80 -15.54 -17.21
CA GLN A 12 -17.46 -14.40 -16.57
C GLN A 12 -16.41 -13.37 -16.11
N ASN A 13 -16.80 -12.09 -15.98
CA ASN A 13 -15.88 -11.01 -15.61
C ASN A 13 -15.44 -11.13 -14.13
N ILE A 14 -14.30 -11.77 -13.88
CA ILE A 14 -13.64 -11.87 -12.57
C ILE A 14 -13.49 -10.49 -11.94
N GLY A 15 -13.09 -9.49 -12.72
CA GLY A 15 -13.00 -8.10 -12.29
C GLY A 15 -14.32 -7.48 -11.90
N THR A 16 -15.44 -7.86 -12.50
CA THR A 16 -16.77 -7.40 -12.06
C THR A 16 -17.12 -7.99 -10.69
N VAL A 17 -16.60 -9.16 -10.32
CA VAL A 17 -16.70 -9.70 -8.95
C VAL A 17 -15.81 -8.88 -8.00
N ILE A 18 -14.53 -8.68 -8.34
CA ILE A 18 -13.59 -7.84 -7.55
C ILE A 18 -14.14 -6.41 -7.35
N ARG A 19 -14.88 -5.87 -8.32
CA ARG A 19 -15.41 -4.49 -8.35
C ARG A 19 -16.85 -4.33 -7.83
N ARG A 20 -17.62 -5.41 -7.64
CA ARG A 20 -18.99 -5.34 -7.03
C ARG A 20 -19.03 -5.70 -5.54
N CYS A 21 -17.96 -6.25 -4.99
CA CYS A 21 -17.91 -6.80 -3.62
C CYS A 21 -17.31 -5.81 -2.58
N PHE A 22 -18.10 -4.83 -2.14
CA PHE A 22 -18.76 -4.83 -0.80
C PHE A 22 -19.22 -3.43 -0.32
N PRO A 23 -20.37 -3.32 0.41
CA PRO A 23 -20.63 -2.20 1.32
C PRO A 23 -19.82 -2.32 2.63
N LEU A 24 -19.67 -1.19 3.35
CA LEU A 24 -18.75 -0.92 4.48
C LEU A 24 -18.85 -1.78 5.77
N ASN A 25 -19.48 -2.96 5.76
CA ASN A 25 -19.81 -3.70 6.98
C ASN A 25 -18.97 -4.99 7.18
N ASN A 26 -18.44 -5.15 8.40
CA ASN A 26 -17.80 -6.33 9.00
C ASN A 26 -16.40 -6.74 8.52
N VAL A 27 -15.36 -6.28 9.24
CA VAL A 27 -13.98 -6.81 9.17
C VAL A 27 -13.60 -7.50 10.48
N GLN A 28 -13.44 -8.83 10.48
CA GLN A 28 -12.79 -9.57 11.59
C GLN A 28 -12.30 -10.98 11.18
N LYS A 29 -11.10 -11.36 11.67
CA LYS A 29 -10.46 -12.71 11.77
C LYS A 29 -9.71 -13.32 10.54
N CYS A 30 -8.36 -13.40 10.66
CA CYS A 30 -7.38 -14.42 10.17
C CYS A 30 -5.97 -14.12 10.81
N ILE A 31 -4.93 -14.97 10.98
CA ILE A 31 -4.65 -16.45 10.90
C ILE A 31 -4.29 -17.02 9.50
N ARG A 32 -3.15 -17.73 9.25
CA ARG A 32 -1.88 -18.04 9.99
C ARG A 32 -0.80 -18.62 9.01
N PHE A 33 0.48 -18.18 9.04
CA PHE A 33 1.76 -18.96 9.21
C PHE A 33 3.08 -18.15 8.96
N SER A 34 4.26 -18.80 9.13
CA SER A 34 5.61 -18.23 9.34
C SER A 34 6.58 -18.20 8.11
N GLN A 35 7.89 -18.00 8.33
CA GLN A 35 8.65 -16.93 7.66
C GLN A 35 10.18 -17.17 7.41
N THR A 36 10.73 -18.34 7.74
CA THR A 36 12.16 -18.46 8.13
C THR A 36 13.23 -18.59 7.04
N GLU A 37 12.91 -18.75 5.75
CA GLU A 37 13.89 -19.11 4.72
C GLU A 37 14.37 -17.95 3.80
N PHE A 38 13.80 -16.75 3.90
CA PHE A 38 14.06 -15.69 2.91
C PHE A 38 15.33 -14.85 3.19
N LEU A 39 15.71 -14.70 4.46
CA LEU A 39 16.74 -13.71 4.88
C LEU A 39 18.17 -14.05 4.40
N SER A 40 18.50 -15.33 4.24
CA SER A 40 19.84 -15.80 3.85
C SER A 40 20.26 -15.42 2.42
N ASN A 41 19.29 -15.19 1.52
CA ASN A 41 19.57 -14.79 0.14
C ASN A 41 19.69 -13.27 -0.05
N PHE A 42 19.36 -12.47 0.97
CA PHE A 42 19.27 -11.00 0.85
C PHE A 42 20.64 -10.29 1.01
N GLU A 43 21.60 -10.90 1.72
CA GLU A 43 22.85 -10.22 2.11
C GLU A 43 23.84 -9.94 0.94
N GLN A 44 23.67 -10.59 -0.20
CA GLN A 44 24.68 -10.61 -1.27
C GLN A 44 24.63 -9.43 -2.27
N ARG A 45 23.69 -8.48 -2.17
CA ARG A 45 23.59 -7.34 -3.12
C ARG A 45 23.28 -6.00 -2.45
N GLY A 46 23.92 -4.93 -2.93
CA GLY A 46 23.56 -3.53 -2.68
C GLY A 46 24.22 -2.87 -1.46
N SER A 47 25.37 -2.21 -1.65
CA SER A 47 26.06 -1.47 -0.57
C SER A 47 25.97 0.05 -0.70
N LYS A 48 24.84 0.64 -0.27
CA LYS A 48 24.82 1.99 0.36
C LYS A 48 23.53 2.38 1.11
N ILE A 49 22.38 1.76 0.82
CA ILE A 49 21.08 2.10 1.46
C ILE A 49 20.84 1.30 2.78
N ARG A 50 21.90 1.05 3.56
CA ARG A 50 21.95 -0.14 4.46
C ARG A 50 21.64 0.05 5.96
N HIS A 51 21.30 1.25 6.46
CA HIS A 51 21.06 1.44 7.91
C HIS A 51 19.67 1.94 8.32
N TYR A 52 18.88 2.56 7.43
CA TYR A 52 17.47 2.88 7.73
C TYR A 52 16.51 1.73 7.36
N HIS A 53 16.93 0.84 6.43
CA HIS A 53 16.05 -0.12 5.75
C HIS A 53 16.02 -1.56 6.31
N GLN A 54 16.69 -1.88 7.42
CA GLN A 54 16.71 -3.26 7.95
C GLN A 54 16.03 -3.41 9.32
N SER A 55 16.08 -2.38 10.17
CA SER A 55 15.49 -2.37 11.52
C SER A 55 14.02 -1.89 11.58
N THR A 56 13.53 -1.31 10.48
CA THR A 56 12.17 -0.77 10.33
C THR A 56 11.24 -1.78 9.66
N TRP A 57 11.65 -2.31 8.50
CA TRP A 57 10.81 -3.19 7.68
C TRP A 57 10.65 -4.60 8.26
N SER A 58 11.62 -5.06 9.06
CA SER A 58 11.49 -6.25 9.92
C SER A 58 10.46 -6.10 11.06
N LYS A 59 9.95 -4.89 11.31
CA LYS A 59 8.84 -4.61 12.25
C LYS A 59 7.50 -4.33 11.55
N LEU A 60 7.50 -4.28 10.21
CA LEU A 60 6.32 -4.21 9.35
C LEU A 60 5.78 -5.61 8.98
N MET A 61 6.18 -6.65 9.73
CA MET A 61 5.66 -8.00 9.60
C MET A 61 4.18 -8.04 10.00
N VAL A 62 3.30 -8.28 9.03
CA VAL A 62 1.84 -8.15 9.16
C VAL A 62 1.26 -9.13 10.19
N PRO A 63 0.66 -8.66 11.31
CA PRO A 63 0.01 -9.52 12.30
C PRO A 63 -1.21 -10.29 11.74
N CYS A 64 -1.84 -9.77 10.67
CA CYS A 64 -2.91 -10.45 9.91
C CYS A 64 -2.45 -11.85 9.38
N LEU A 65 -1.14 -12.05 9.16
CA LEU A 65 -0.54 -13.34 8.76
C LEU A 65 -0.10 -14.20 9.95
N LEU A 66 0.19 -13.61 11.11
CA LEU A 66 0.84 -14.25 12.27
C LEU A 66 -0.10 -14.44 13.46
N GLY A 67 -1.12 -15.28 13.30
CA GLY A 67 -2.01 -15.62 14.41
C GLY A 67 -1.30 -16.40 15.53
N ASN A 68 -0.99 -15.77 16.65
CA ASN A 68 -0.76 -16.44 17.94
C ASN A 68 -1.43 -15.65 19.08
N PRO A 69 -2.56 -16.12 19.64
CA PRO A 69 -3.28 -15.40 20.68
C PRO A 69 -2.69 -15.68 22.07
N ASN A 70 -1.45 -15.23 22.32
CA ASN A 70 -0.90 -14.92 23.66
C ASN A 70 0.57 -14.46 23.56
N THR A 71 0.81 -13.15 23.41
CA THR A 71 2.11 -12.55 23.76
C THR A 71 1.92 -11.11 24.21
N ARG A 72 1.99 -10.86 25.52
CA ARG A 72 1.98 -9.52 26.11
C ARG A 72 3.37 -8.89 25.96
N GLN A 73 3.72 -8.45 24.75
CA GLN A 73 5.04 -7.86 24.48
C GLN A 73 5.24 -6.56 25.27
N GLN A 74 6.05 -6.63 26.33
CA GLN A 74 6.75 -5.47 26.83
C GLN A 74 7.86 -5.13 25.83
N SER A 75 7.83 -3.92 25.28
CA SER A 75 8.88 -3.43 24.38
C SER A 75 10.02 -2.84 25.21
N THR A 76 11.10 -3.59 25.41
CA THR A 76 12.40 -3.02 25.80
C THR A 76 13.05 -2.40 24.56
N ALA A 77 13.35 -1.10 24.63
CA ALA A 77 14.12 -0.43 23.59
C ALA A 77 15.60 -0.79 23.72
N ILE A 78 16.30 -0.85 22.57
CA ILE A 78 17.76 -0.84 22.50
C ILE A 78 18.14 0.48 21.83
N ASP A 79 18.76 1.37 22.58
CA ASP A 79 19.19 2.68 22.08
C ASP A 79 20.34 2.53 21.08
N THR A 80 20.29 3.32 20.01
CA THR A 80 21.43 3.65 19.16
C THR A 80 21.54 5.17 19.10
N ALA A 81 22.33 5.72 20.01
CA ALA A 81 22.40 7.16 20.23
C ALA A 81 23.31 7.85 19.19
N LEU A 82 22.72 8.66 18.31
CA LEU A 82 23.41 9.77 17.64
C LEU A 82 22.55 11.05 17.72
N ASP A 83 22.98 11.93 18.62
CA ASP A 83 22.67 13.35 18.76
C ASP A 83 21.24 13.87 18.51
N THR A 84 20.24 13.29 19.18
CA THR A 84 18.97 13.99 19.47
C THR A 84 19.15 14.99 20.61
N SER A 85 19.95 16.05 20.36
CA SER A 85 20.40 16.99 21.40
C SER A 85 19.27 17.80 22.04
N LEU A 86 19.25 17.76 23.38
CA LEU A 86 18.62 18.68 24.36
C LEU A 86 17.20 19.21 24.10
N TRP A 87 16.95 19.91 22.99
CA TRP A 87 15.68 20.56 22.63
C TRP A 87 14.47 19.63 22.69
N ASP A 88 14.58 18.37 22.29
CA ASP A 88 13.45 17.44 22.36
C ASP A 88 13.13 16.98 23.80
N ARG A 89 14.10 17.05 24.71
CA ARG A 89 13.86 16.86 26.15
C ARG A 89 13.14 18.08 26.73
N VAL A 90 13.47 19.29 26.28
CA VAL A 90 12.76 20.53 26.66
C VAL A 90 11.32 20.52 26.15
N LYS A 91 11.08 20.18 24.87
CA LYS A 91 9.72 20.06 24.30
C LYS A 91 8.85 19.05 25.05
N LYS A 92 9.41 17.89 25.44
CA LYS A 92 8.72 16.90 26.29
C LYS A 92 8.42 17.45 27.69
N GLY A 93 9.34 18.20 28.30
CA GLY A 93 9.15 18.82 29.61
C GLY A 93 8.03 19.89 29.66
N PHE A 94 7.83 20.63 28.56
CA PHE A 94 6.79 21.66 28.45
C PHE A 94 5.44 21.17 27.88
N GLY A 95 5.27 19.86 27.62
CA GLY A 95 3.97 19.28 27.24
C GLY A 95 3.52 19.52 25.79
N PHE A 96 4.32 20.13 24.93
CA PHE A 96 3.96 20.51 23.56
C PHE A 96 4.06 19.36 22.52
N LYS A 97 3.48 18.19 22.83
CA LYS A 97 3.13 17.16 21.83
C LYS A 97 1.75 16.55 22.14
N LYS A 98 0.70 17.20 21.66
CA LYS A 98 -0.67 16.64 21.64
C LYS A 98 -0.91 15.92 20.30
N GLY A 99 -0.15 14.86 20.06
CA GLY A 99 -0.30 13.99 18.89
C GLY A 99 -1.67 13.32 18.83
N TYR A 100 -2.02 12.77 17.68
CA TYR A 100 -3.33 12.18 17.46
C TYR A 100 -3.53 10.89 18.29
N GLY A 101 -4.74 10.68 18.79
CA GLY A 101 -5.09 9.43 19.47
C GLY A 101 -4.97 8.24 18.52
N LYS A 102 -4.33 7.15 18.95
CA LYS A 102 -4.07 5.97 18.09
C LYS A 102 -5.32 5.44 17.38
N SER A 103 -6.49 5.47 18.03
CA SER A 103 -7.77 5.12 17.42
C SER A 103 -8.11 5.94 16.18
N ASN A 104 -7.78 7.24 16.19
CA ASN A 104 -8.04 8.16 15.10
C ASN A 104 -7.04 7.92 13.96
N LEU A 105 -5.80 7.57 14.29
CA LEU A 105 -4.79 7.20 13.28
C LEU A 105 -5.07 5.84 12.64
N SER A 106 -5.58 4.85 13.39
CA SER A 106 -6.07 3.57 12.81
C SER A 106 -7.25 3.79 11.86
N VAL A 107 -8.14 4.71 12.23
CA VAL A 107 -9.26 5.18 11.40
C VAL A 107 -8.77 5.89 10.14
N SER A 108 -7.80 6.81 10.27
CA SER A 108 -7.18 7.50 9.14
C SER A 108 -6.57 6.48 8.18
N ALA A 109 -5.80 5.51 8.67
CA ALA A 109 -5.21 4.48 7.85
C ALA A 109 -6.24 3.62 7.09
N PHE A 110 -7.40 3.33 7.69
CA PHE A 110 -8.48 2.59 7.03
C PHE A 110 -9.18 3.45 5.95
N ASN A 111 -9.46 4.72 6.25
CA ASN A 111 -10.04 5.65 5.29
C ASN A 111 -9.07 5.90 4.12
N MET A 112 -7.77 6.00 4.40
CA MET A 112 -6.71 6.20 3.42
C MET A 112 -6.51 4.96 2.53
N HIS A 113 -6.59 3.74 3.08
CA HIS A 113 -6.68 2.52 2.27
C HIS A 113 -7.88 2.57 1.34
N THR A 114 -9.05 2.94 1.86
CA THR A 114 -10.28 3.05 1.05
C THR A 114 -10.14 4.12 -0.04
N CYS A 115 -9.47 5.25 0.23
CA CYS A 115 -9.12 6.21 -0.82
C CYS A 115 -8.23 5.59 -1.90
N CYS A 116 -7.26 4.74 -1.53
CA CYS A 116 -6.40 4.02 -2.49
C CYS A 116 -7.16 2.98 -3.33
N THR A 117 -8.31 2.46 -2.89
CA THR A 117 -9.11 1.51 -3.70
C THR A 117 -10.19 2.17 -4.55
N GLU A 118 -10.82 3.25 -4.05
CA GLU A 118 -12.02 3.83 -4.68
C GLU A 118 -11.75 5.10 -5.51
N ILE A 119 -10.73 5.89 -5.18
CA ILE A 119 -10.48 7.19 -5.86
C ILE A 119 -9.70 7.04 -7.18
N PRO A 120 -8.63 6.22 -7.29
CA PRO A 120 -8.04 5.89 -8.59
C PRO A 120 -9.08 5.24 -9.51
N ASN A 121 -8.98 5.51 -10.82
CA ASN A 121 -9.91 4.92 -11.80
C ASN A 121 -9.35 3.60 -12.35
N TYR A 122 -9.45 2.52 -11.57
CA TYR A 122 -8.92 1.22 -12.01
C TYR A 122 -9.57 0.69 -13.30
N ASP A 123 -10.81 1.06 -13.62
CA ASP A 123 -11.48 0.69 -14.87
C ASP A 123 -10.89 1.38 -16.12
N GLU A 124 -10.20 2.51 -15.93
CA GLU A 124 -9.40 3.22 -16.93
C GLU A 124 -7.97 2.65 -16.94
N ILE A 125 -7.31 2.57 -15.79
CA ILE A 125 -5.91 2.11 -15.69
C ILE A 125 -5.74 0.67 -16.21
N PHE A 126 -6.61 -0.29 -15.84
CA PHE A 126 -6.53 -1.67 -16.37
C PHE A 126 -6.64 -1.72 -17.90
N ARG A 127 -7.40 -0.81 -18.50
CA ARG A 127 -7.70 -0.76 -19.94
C ARG A 127 -6.53 -0.20 -20.72
N GLU A 128 -6.05 0.99 -20.33
CA GLU A 128 -4.95 1.69 -20.99
C GLU A 128 -3.62 0.95 -20.82
N LEU A 129 -3.39 0.33 -19.66
CA LEU A 129 -2.20 -0.48 -19.38
C LEU A 129 -2.34 -1.95 -19.81
N LYS A 130 -3.50 -2.35 -20.38
CA LYS A 130 -3.81 -3.72 -20.82
C LYS A 130 -3.42 -4.77 -19.76
N MET A 131 -3.87 -4.56 -18.53
CA MET A 131 -3.56 -5.46 -17.41
C MET A 131 -4.51 -6.67 -17.42
N PRO A 132 -4.04 -7.89 -17.11
CA PRO A 132 -4.90 -9.06 -16.96
C PRO A 132 -5.96 -8.83 -15.88
N ASP A 133 -7.20 -9.28 -16.09
CA ASP A 133 -8.28 -9.11 -15.11
C ASP A 133 -8.14 -10.10 -13.93
N SER A 134 -7.28 -9.77 -12.96
CA SER A 134 -6.83 -10.68 -11.90
C SER A 134 -6.63 -9.99 -10.56
N LEU A 135 -6.61 -10.77 -9.47
CA LEU A 135 -6.26 -10.26 -8.14
C LEU A 135 -4.80 -9.74 -8.09
N ASN A 136 -3.87 -10.30 -8.87
CA ASN A 136 -2.49 -9.81 -8.92
C ASN A 136 -2.43 -8.40 -9.51
N SER A 137 -3.06 -8.19 -10.67
CA SER A 137 -3.15 -6.86 -11.30
C SER A 137 -3.81 -5.81 -10.39
N TYR A 138 -4.85 -6.21 -9.65
CA TYR A 138 -5.48 -5.34 -8.64
C TYR A 138 -4.52 -5.03 -7.48
N PHE A 139 -3.82 -6.04 -6.96
CA PHE A 139 -2.81 -5.90 -5.92
C PHE A 139 -1.70 -4.93 -6.34
N LEU A 140 -1.13 -5.08 -7.55
CA LEU A 140 -0.07 -4.21 -8.08
C LEU A 140 -0.48 -2.74 -8.15
N LEU A 141 -1.74 -2.44 -8.53
CA LEU A 141 -2.24 -1.07 -8.54
C LEU A 141 -2.50 -0.53 -7.13
N VAL A 142 -3.11 -1.31 -6.23
CA VAL A 142 -3.32 -0.87 -4.84
C VAL A 142 -1.99 -0.64 -4.13
N GLU A 143 -1.02 -1.54 -4.32
CA GLU A 143 0.34 -1.44 -3.81
C GLU A 143 1.01 -0.13 -4.25
N LEU A 144 0.93 0.24 -5.53
CA LEU A 144 1.48 1.50 -6.02
C LEU A 144 0.85 2.71 -5.32
N HIS A 145 -0.47 2.73 -5.15
CA HIS A 145 -1.17 3.83 -4.46
C HIS A 145 -0.91 3.85 -2.94
N VAL A 146 -0.72 2.69 -2.33
CA VAL A 146 -0.28 2.56 -0.94
C VAL A 146 1.16 3.06 -0.79
N TRP A 147 2.10 2.70 -1.68
CA TRP A 147 3.47 3.24 -1.67
C TRP A 147 3.49 4.76 -1.85
N LEU A 148 2.70 5.31 -2.78
CA LEU A 148 2.55 6.76 -2.96
C LEU A 148 2.12 7.47 -1.65
N CYS A 149 1.14 6.90 -0.93
CA CYS A 149 0.76 7.38 0.41
C CYS A 149 1.86 7.14 1.45
N MET A 150 2.58 6.02 1.40
CA MET A 150 3.68 5.72 2.33
C MET A 150 4.86 6.69 2.19
N VAL A 151 5.12 7.21 0.99
CA VAL A 151 6.08 8.29 0.74
C VAL A 151 5.58 9.59 1.38
N ARG A 152 4.34 10.02 1.09
CA ARG A 152 3.78 11.25 1.66
C ARG A 152 3.68 11.24 3.20
N LEU A 153 3.54 10.06 3.82
CA LEU A 153 3.51 9.90 5.27
C LEU A 153 4.88 9.94 5.97
N GLN A 154 5.99 10.07 5.23
CA GLN A 154 7.33 10.14 5.86
C GLN A 154 7.54 11.45 6.62
N ASP A 155 7.03 12.56 6.10
CA ASP A 155 7.15 13.91 6.69
C ASP A 155 6.26 14.10 7.93
N GLU A 156 5.31 13.19 8.17
CA GLU A 156 4.32 13.24 9.25
C GLU A 156 4.81 12.61 10.58
N GLY A 157 6.09 12.26 10.67
CA GLY A 157 6.77 11.88 11.91
C GLY A 157 6.20 10.64 12.62
N ASP A 158 6.04 10.72 13.96
CA ASP A 158 5.58 9.59 14.79
C ASP A 158 4.15 9.11 14.41
N ASP A 159 3.27 10.06 14.13
CA ASP A 159 1.86 9.79 13.78
C ASP A 159 1.77 9.29 12.33
N GLY A 160 2.56 9.86 11.41
CA GLY A 160 2.77 9.38 10.05
C GLY A 160 3.26 7.93 9.98
N TYR A 161 4.30 7.61 10.76
CA TYR A 161 4.83 6.26 10.92
C TYR A 161 3.73 5.27 11.33
N TYR A 162 2.85 5.67 12.26
CA TYR A 162 1.76 4.82 12.72
C TYR A 162 0.67 4.61 11.65
N VAL A 163 0.23 5.68 10.98
CA VAL A 163 -0.75 5.61 9.87
C VAL A 163 -0.20 4.74 8.74
N ARG A 164 1.07 4.94 8.35
CA ARG A 164 1.74 4.19 7.30
C ARG A 164 1.76 2.68 7.57
N ASN A 165 2.06 2.29 8.81
CA ASN A 165 2.08 0.87 9.17
C ASN A 165 0.67 0.27 9.16
N ALA A 166 -0.33 0.98 9.71
CA ALA A 166 -1.72 0.53 9.71
C ALA A 166 -2.34 0.52 8.29
N LEU A 167 -1.88 1.39 7.37
CA LEU A 167 -2.30 1.42 5.97
C LEU A 167 -1.90 0.11 5.26
N VAL A 168 -0.64 -0.32 5.45
CA VAL A 168 -0.14 -1.59 4.92
C VAL A 168 -0.88 -2.79 5.53
N GLU A 169 -1.19 -2.77 6.83
CA GLU A 169 -2.02 -3.82 7.45
C GLU A 169 -3.43 -3.90 6.85
N ASN A 170 -4.10 -2.75 6.65
CA ASN A 170 -5.42 -2.69 6.01
C ASN A 170 -5.38 -3.23 4.58
N MET A 171 -4.36 -2.86 3.79
CA MET A 171 -4.15 -3.39 2.43
C MET A 171 -4.07 -4.92 2.44
N TRP A 172 -3.21 -5.50 3.28
CA TRP A 172 -3.05 -6.96 3.32
C TRP A 172 -4.32 -7.69 3.77
N CYS A 173 -5.04 -7.16 4.75
CA CYS A 173 -6.30 -7.77 5.17
C CYS A 173 -7.41 -7.62 4.09
N ASP A 174 -7.39 -6.58 3.24
CA ASP A 174 -8.28 -6.44 2.07
C ASP A 174 -7.93 -7.43 0.94
N ILE A 175 -6.65 -7.62 0.59
CA ILE A 175 -6.23 -8.61 -0.40
C ILE A 175 -6.61 -10.03 0.05
N VAL A 176 -6.39 -10.35 1.33
CA VAL A 176 -6.82 -11.63 1.94
C VAL A 176 -8.35 -11.77 1.97
N ARG A 177 -9.11 -10.67 2.07
CA ARG A 177 -10.57 -10.68 1.99
C ARG A 177 -11.05 -10.96 0.56
N ARG A 178 -10.60 -10.18 -0.42
CA ARG A 178 -10.96 -10.32 -1.85
C ARG A 178 -10.60 -11.70 -2.41
N SER A 179 -9.47 -12.26 -1.99
CA SER A 179 -9.09 -13.65 -2.28
C SER A 179 -10.12 -14.69 -1.80
N LYS A 180 -10.67 -14.54 -0.59
CA LYS A 180 -11.71 -15.42 -0.04
C LYS A 180 -13.06 -15.24 -0.72
N GLU A 181 -13.33 -14.07 -1.30
CA GLU A 181 -14.55 -13.79 -2.08
C GLU A 181 -14.45 -14.46 -3.44
N LEU A 182 -13.37 -14.21 -4.19
CA LEU A 182 -13.05 -14.91 -5.44
C LEU A 182 -13.09 -16.44 -5.32
N ALA A 183 -12.63 -16.99 -4.19
CA ALA A 183 -12.64 -18.43 -3.92
C ALA A 183 -14.03 -19.02 -3.58
N LYS A 184 -15.01 -18.19 -3.21
CA LYS A 184 -16.43 -18.61 -3.14
C LYS A 184 -17.03 -18.62 -4.53
N ASP A 185 -16.88 -17.50 -5.24
CA ASP A 185 -17.67 -17.20 -6.44
C ASP A 185 -17.19 -17.98 -7.67
N ASN A 186 -15.89 -18.29 -7.75
CA ASN A 186 -15.28 -19.06 -8.84
C ASN A 186 -14.90 -20.49 -8.42
N HIS A 187 -15.10 -20.87 -7.15
CA HIS A 187 -14.57 -22.08 -6.50
C HIS A 187 -13.03 -22.28 -6.56
N ILE A 188 -12.27 -21.35 -7.16
CA ILE A 188 -10.81 -21.39 -7.27
C ILE A 188 -10.18 -20.79 -6.01
N ARG A 189 -9.61 -21.66 -5.17
CA ARG A 189 -8.86 -21.23 -3.98
C ARG A 189 -7.46 -20.77 -4.37
N ILE A 190 -7.13 -19.51 -4.09
CA ILE A 190 -5.76 -18.99 -4.23
C ILE A 190 -4.82 -19.72 -3.24
N PRO A 191 -3.72 -20.33 -3.70
CA PRO A 191 -2.74 -21.02 -2.86
C PRO A 191 -2.01 -20.09 -1.87
N LYS A 192 -1.36 -20.69 -0.85
CA LYS A 192 -0.50 -19.95 0.09
C LYS A 192 0.79 -19.41 -0.57
N SER A 193 1.31 -20.10 -1.59
CA SER A 193 2.50 -19.68 -2.35
C SER A 193 2.33 -18.29 -2.94
N ASP A 194 1.14 -18.00 -3.44
CA ASP A 194 0.84 -16.80 -4.20
C ASP A 194 0.85 -15.57 -3.27
N PHE A 195 0.36 -15.72 -2.04
CA PHE A 195 0.53 -14.71 -0.99
C PHE A 195 1.98 -14.52 -0.55
N VAL A 196 2.79 -15.58 -0.53
CA VAL A 196 4.24 -15.46 -0.24
C VAL A 196 4.95 -14.70 -1.37
N TYR A 197 4.61 -14.99 -2.63
CA TYR A 197 5.09 -14.26 -3.80
C TYR A 197 4.65 -12.78 -3.77
N MET A 198 3.36 -12.48 -3.56
CA MET A 198 2.86 -11.10 -3.42
C MET A 198 3.59 -10.35 -2.28
N ASN A 199 3.84 -11.00 -1.15
CA ASN A 199 4.58 -10.40 -0.03
C ASN A 199 6.07 -10.16 -0.36
N GLN A 200 6.71 -11.06 -1.14
CA GLN A 200 8.07 -10.84 -1.65
C GLN A 200 8.11 -9.73 -2.71
N HIS A 201 7.09 -9.65 -3.57
CA HIS A 201 6.88 -8.60 -4.55
C HIS A 201 6.79 -7.24 -3.83
N PHE A 202 5.96 -7.12 -2.80
CA PHE A 202 5.80 -5.90 -1.98
C PHE A 202 7.12 -5.35 -1.42
N TYR A 203 7.97 -6.20 -0.82
CA TYR A 203 9.28 -5.72 -0.34
C TYR A 203 10.23 -5.34 -1.47
N THR A 204 10.09 -5.96 -2.65
CA THR A 204 10.91 -5.66 -3.84
C THR A 204 10.45 -4.36 -4.52
N SER A 205 9.13 -4.12 -4.59
CA SER A 205 8.53 -2.97 -5.23
C SER A 205 8.78 -1.68 -4.47
N LEU A 206 8.64 -1.69 -3.13
CA LEU A 206 9.01 -0.55 -2.28
C LEU A 206 10.44 -0.07 -2.56
N ILE A 207 11.42 -0.98 -2.55
CA ILE A 207 12.83 -0.67 -2.84
C ILE A 207 12.99 -0.15 -4.28
N SER A 208 12.31 -0.77 -5.25
CA SER A 208 12.43 -0.43 -6.67
C SER A 208 11.79 0.92 -7.01
N TYR A 209 10.66 1.25 -6.39
CA TYR A 209 9.98 2.54 -6.55
C TYR A 209 10.75 3.66 -5.86
N ASP A 210 11.26 3.44 -4.64
CA ASP A 210 12.15 4.39 -3.96
C ASP A 210 13.43 4.67 -4.78
N GLU A 211 14.05 3.62 -5.35
CA GLU A 211 15.22 3.76 -6.22
C GLU A 211 14.91 4.57 -7.51
N GLY A 212 13.78 4.26 -8.17
CA GLY A 212 13.35 4.98 -9.37
C GLY A 212 12.98 6.44 -9.10
N LEU A 213 12.33 6.70 -7.96
CA LEU A 213 11.99 8.03 -7.48
C LEU A 213 13.25 8.90 -7.30
N LEU A 214 14.27 8.36 -6.62
CA LEU A 214 15.49 9.07 -6.26
C LEU A 214 16.51 9.24 -7.41
N GLN A 215 16.44 8.43 -8.47
CA GLN A 215 17.40 8.48 -9.58
C GLN A 215 16.93 9.30 -10.79
N SER A 216 16.24 8.65 -11.75
CA SER A 216 15.82 9.30 -13.00
C SER A 216 14.65 8.57 -13.62
N ASP A 217 13.92 9.24 -14.50
CA ASP A 217 12.72 8.69 -15.15
C ASP A 217 13.00 7.45 -16.00
N LYS A 218 14.24 7.23 -16.46
CA LYS A 218 14.65 5.98 -17.12
C LYS A 218 14.74 4.81 -16.13
N VAL A 219 15.18 5.06 -14.91
CA VAL A 219 15.26 4.06 -13.83
C VAL A 219 13.86 3.81 -13.26
N LEU A 220 13.06 4.86 -13.08
CA LEU A 220 11.63 4.72 -12.71
C LEU A 220 10.83 3.96 -13.77
N ALA A 221 11.07 4.20 -15.06
CA ALA A 221 10.50 3.41 -16.16
C ALA A 221 10.93 1.94 -16.06
N ASN A 222 12.23 1.65 -15.95
CA ASN A 222 12.71 0.27 -15.79
C ASN A 222 12.05 -0.42 -14.59
N ASN A 223 11.97 0.26 -13.45
CA ASN A 223 11.47 -0.31 -12.21
C ASN A 223 9.94 -0.47 -12.22
N LEU A 224 9.20 0.42 -12.88
CA LEU A 224 7.77 0.20 -13.17
C LEU A 224 7.55 -1.00 -14.11
N TRP A 225 8.41 -1.19 -15.12
CA TRP A 225 8.33 -2.33 -16.02
C TRP A 225 8.63 -3.66 -15.32
N ASP A 226 9.68 -3.68 -14.49
CA ASP A 226 10.09 -4.81 -13.66
C ASP A 226 9.00 -5.27 -12.68
N ILE A 227 8.28 -4.30 -12.09
CA ILE A 227 7.37 -4.50 -10.97
C ILE A 227 5.90 -4.45 -11.44
N LEU A 228 5.35 -3.25 -11.69
CA LEU A 228 3.93 -3.03 -12.04
C LEU A 228 3.50 -3.77 -13.32
N PHE A 229 4.40 -3.91 -14.29
CA PHE A 229 4.11 -4.65 -15.52
C PHE A 229 4.58 -6.11 -15.49
N GLU A 230 5.24 -6.57 -14.43
CA GLU A 230 5.83 -7.92 -14.27
C GLU A 230 6.66 -8.36 -15.50
N LYS A 231 7.43 -7.44 -16.08
CA LYS A 231 8.27 -7.64 -17.29
C LYS A 231 7.53 -8.15 -18.53
N ARG A 232 6.20 -7.95 -18.60
CA ARG A 232 5.41 -8.22 -19.80
C ARG A 232 5.86 -7.32 -20.96
N ASP A 233 5.67 -7.81 -22.18
CA ASP A 233 5.77 -6.99 -23.38
C ASP A 233 4.61 -5.97 -23.41
N ILE A 234 4.93 -4.69 -23.64
CA ILE A 234 4.01 -3.55 -23.51
C ILE A 234 4.36 -2.45 -24.50
N ASP A 235 3.40 -1.58 -24.81
CA ASP A 235 3.67 -0.32 -25.53
C ASP A 235 4.53 0.58 -24.62
N PRO A 236 5.70 1.08 -25.08
CA PRO A 236 6.50 2.03 -24.31
C PRO A 236 5.73 3.27 -23.84
N LYS A 237 4.66 3.67 -24.55
CA LYS A 237 3.76 4.76 -24.13
C LYS A 237 3.00 4.44 -22.84
N SER A 238 2.62 3.18 -22.60
CA SER A 238 2.00 2.76 -21.34
C SER A 238 2.98 2.90 -20.17
N LEU A 239 4.28 2.75 -20.43
CA LEU A 239 5.34 2.92 -19.42
C LEU A 239 5.63 4.40 -19.15
N GLU A 240 5.76 5.21 -20.21
CA GLU A 240 5.88 6.67 -20.13
C GLU A 240 4.70 7.29 -19.36
N LEU A 241 3.47 6.88 -19.68
CA LEU A 241 2.25 7.32 -19.00
C LEU A 241 2.30 7.02 -17.49
N MET A 242 2.83 5.86 -17.08
CA MET A 242 2.95 5.52 -15.66
C MET A 242 4.08 6.26 -14.94
N VAL A 243 5.18 6.59 -15.62
CA VAL A 243 6.20 7.49 -15.07
C VAL A 243 5.61 8.88 -14.83
N GLN A 244 4.93 9.44 -15.83
CA GLN A 244 4.24 10.73 -15.72
C GLN A 244 3.17 10.69 -14.62
N TYR A 245 2.39 9.62 -14.53
CA TYR A 245 1.39 9.41 -13.48
C TYR A 245 2.02 9.41 -12.09
N VAL A 246 3.07 8.62 -11.83
CA VAL A 246 3.74 8.56 -10.52
C VAL A 246 4.31 9.92 -10.11
N ARG A 247 5.03 10.61 -11.01
CA ARG A 247 5.56 11.96 -10.74
C ARG A 247 4.44 12.97 -10.43
N LYS A 248 3.33 12.91 -11.18
CA LYS A 248 2.13 13.73 -10.98
C LYS A 248 1.46 13.45 -9.63
N GLN A 249 1.28 12.19 -9.24
CA GLN A 249 0.67 11.84 -7.94
C GLN A 249 1.53 12.31 -6.78
N LEU A 250 2.85 12.09 -6.81
CA LEU A 250 3.72 12.53 -5.71
C LEU A 250 3.64 14.05 -5.49
N LYS A 251 3.73 14.85 -6.56
CA LYS A 251 3.54 16.31 -6.51
C LYS A 251 2.16 16.72 -5.97
N HIS A 252 1.11 15.97 -6.29
CA HIS A 252 -0.24 16.24 -5.83
C HIS A 252 -0.47 15.85 -4.36
N LEU A 253 0.16 14.76 -3.90
CA LEU A 253 0.10 14.27 -2.52
C LEU A 253 0.89 15.19 -1.57
N ASP A 254 2.05 15.67 -2.00
CA ASP A 254 2.86 16.67 -1.30
C ASP A 254 2.02 17.91 -0.94
N SER A 255 1.20 18.40 -1.89
CA SER A 255 0.30 19.55 -1.68
C SER A 255 -0.91 19.32 -0.75
N GLN A 256 -1.13 18.11 -0.23
CA GLN A 256 -2.29 17.79 0.61
C GLN A 256 -2.03 18.05 2.11
N ASP A 257 -3.05 18.57 2.80
CA ASP A 257 -2.95 18.98 4.20
C ASP A 257 -2.70 17.80 5.16
N SER A 258 -1.58 17.88 5.86
CA SER A 258 -1.16 17.00 6.95
C SER A 258 -2.26 16.74 7.98
N SER A 259 -3.02 17.77 8.36
CA SER A 259 -4.03 17.64 9.41
C SER A 259 -5.23 16.81 8.96
N LEU A 260 -5.68 16.93 7.71
CA LEU A 260 -6.73 16.10 7.12
C LEU A 260 -6.27 14.67 6.85
N LEU A 261 -5.03 14.48 6.38
CA LEU A 261 -4.40 13.17 6.21
C LEU A 261 -4.37 12.41 7.55
N LEU A 262 -3.79 12.98 8.61
CA LEU A 262 -3.68 12.31 9.91
C LEU A 262 -5.01 12.21 10.67
N SER A 263 -5.89 13.22 10.63
CA SER A 263 -7.12 13.23 11.43
C SER A 263 -8.30 12.46 10.80
N LYS A 264 -8.38 12.42 9.47
CA LYS A 264 -9.51 11.82 8.74
C LYS A 264 -9.11 10.73 7.75
N GLY A 265 -7.85 10.67 7.31
CA GLY A 265 -7.40 9.72 6.29
C GLY A 265 -7.90 10.01 4.89
N MET A 266 -8.38 11.23 4.63
CA MET A 266 -8.79 11.63 3.29
C MET A 266 -7.57 12.07 2.49
N VAL A 267 -7.21 11.25 1.52
CA VAL A 267 -6.23 11.51 0.47
C VAL A 267 -6.95 11.47 -0.88
N HIS A 268 -6.51 12.23 -1.87
CA HIS A 268 -7.05 12.19 -3.23
C HIS A 268 -5.95 12.06 -4.28
N PHE A 269 -6.29 11.40 -5.39
CA PHE A 269 -5.42 11.09 -6.51
C PHE A 269 -5.96 11.72 -7.79
N LEU A 270 -5.07 12.21 -8.66
CA LEU A 270 -5.44 12.75 -9.96
C LEU A 270 -5.82 11.62 -10.94
N PRO A 271 -6.73 11.86 -11.92
CA PRO A 271 -7.05 10.89 -12.97
C PRO A 271 -5.82 10.51 -13.81
N LEU A 272 -5.91 9.41 -14.58
CA LEU A 272 -4.77 8.93 -15.36
C LEU A 272 -4.25 10.01 -16.32
N HIS A 273 -5.14 10.59 -17.12
CA HIS A 273 -4.80 11.58 -18.15
C HIS A 273 -4.97 13.05 -17.76
N SER A 274 -5.67 13.37 -16.66
CA SER A 274 -5.92 14.78 -16.24
C SER A 274 -4.98 15.25 -15.13
N GLU A 275 -4.71 16.56 -15.07
CA GLU A 275 -4.09 17.23 -13.91
C GLU A 275 -5.12 17.81 -12.93
N SER A 276 -6.42 17.80 -13.26
CA SER A 276 -7.50 18.24 -12.38
C SER A 276 -8.22 17.05 -11.73
N LEU A 277 -8.66 17.22 -10.49
CA LEU A 277 -9.66 16.35 -9.86
C LEU A 277 -11.02 16.54 -10.55
N ASP A 278 -11.84 15.49 -10.53
CA ASP A 278 -13.26 15.53 -10.85
C ASP A 278 -14.07 15.55 -9.53
N PRO A 279 -14.68 16.68 -9.15
CA PRO A 279 -15.46 16.77 -7.91
C PRO A 279 -16.73 15.92 -7.93
N GLU A 280 -17.35 15.69 -9.10
CA GLU A 280 -18.61 14.94 -9.20
C GLU A 280 -18.38 13.45 -8.92
N ARG A 281 -17.26 12.90 -9.41
CA ARG A 281 -16.84 11.52 -9.09
C ARG A 281 -16.32 11.38 -7.67
N ILE A 282 -15.55 12.35 -7.16
CA ILE A 282 -14.80 12.19 -5.90
C ILE A 282 -15.62 12.58 -4.66
N ASN A 283 -16.42 13.64 -4.71
CA ASN A 283 -17.19 14.10 -3.54
C ASN A 283 -18.13 13.02 -2.96
N PRO A 284 -18.85 12.19 -3.75
CA PRO A 284 -19.66 11.10 -3.22
C PRO A 284 -18.86 10.02 -2.48
N ILE A 285 -17.58 9.83 -2.81
CA ILE A 285 -16.69 8.87 -2.12
C ILE A 285 -16.24 9.46 -0.78
N LEU A 286 -15.71 10.69 -0.80
CA LEU A 286 -15.28 11.40 0.41
C LEU A 286 -16.44 11.62 1.40
N PHE A 287 -17.65 11.90 0.90
CA PHE A 287 -18.85 12.05 1.72
C PHE A 287 -19.29 10.74 2.39
N LYS A 288 -19.18 9.60 1.69
CA LYS A 288 -19.40 8.26 2.30
C LYS A 288 -18.38 7.96 3.40
N LEU A 289 -17.11 8.27 3.17
CA LEU A 289 -16.06 8.12 4.20
C LEU A 289 -16.32 9.03 5.41
N HIS A 290 -16.72 10.28 5.18
CA HIS A 290 -17.00 11.21 6.28
C HIS A 290 -18.24 10.83 7.09
N LEU A 291 -19.32 10.37 6.42
CA LEU A 291 -20.55 9.91 7.10
C LEU A 291 -20.47 8.49 7.67
N GLY A 292 -19.54 7.65 7.22
CA GLY A 292 -19.33 6.30 7.78
C GLY A 292 -19.07 6.32 9.29
N HIS A 293 -18.49 7.41 9.80
CA HIS A 293 -18.29 7.63 11.24
C HIS A 293 -19.56 7.85 12.06
N PHE A 294 -20.67 8.25 11.44
CA PHE A 294 -21.92 8.61 12.12
C PHE A 294 -22.96 7.48 12.14
N ARG A 295 -22.62 6.27 11.66
CA ARG A 295 -23.42 5.06 11.84
C ARG A 295 -22.79 4.11 12.85
N LYS A 296 -23.21 4.27 14.10
CA LYS A 296 -23.17 3.27 15.17
C LYS A 296 -24.54 3.21 15.84
#